data_AF-A0A7S4UYV8-F1
#
_entry.id   AF-A0A7S4UYV8-F1
#
_cell.length_a   1.000
_cell.length_b   1.000
_cell.length_c   1.000
_cell.angle_alpha   90.00
_cell.angle_beta   90.00
_cell.angle_gamma   90.00
#
_symmetry.space_group_name_H-M   'P 1'
#
loop_
_entity.id
_entity.type
_entity.pdbx_description
1 polymer ?
#
loop_
_entity_poly.entity_id
_entity_poly.type
_entity_poly.pdbx_seq_one_letter_code
_entity_poly.pdbx_strand_id
1 'polypeptide(L)'
;MAGEKADAAGGRRRSIFGTSSGGALSMNLTLEELRQRVRGLLDGYLGSGEAEEAMACFRELAQEAAACLDEVVVCALRLALARTERQREHLAGLLQRLHKERVLDTPALVRGFAKLACAWEELAVDDGARAPVALVGLLLGCIQAGCIERAFLTRLPEGLLTSAVRDHPEGQEGPDRQALGEAVRRLQEFKRGVEDASLLDPPTRRAWGCTPVADRVARALRKLAMPECQHEFVKRALVAALDWTVEQRKFCLSLLARLHEDQVLSGEDLEWGAVRLLGQLEDLALDCPESAGLVAEHLRGLVAKDLLPAAFVGRCQLLRVGGAAGLAVLDAVQRQLPAADAAAAVFAAAAAAREDKASASSEPEPGSKADEGAGQESQPPREAPEDGAERGGLAE
;
A
#
# COMPACT_ATOMS: atom_id res chain seq x y z
N MET A 1 40.15 7.55 23.23
CA MET A 1 40.40 7.22 21.80
C MET A 1 40.00 5.77 21.59
N ALA A 2 39.40 5.47 20.43
CA ALA A 2 38.64 4.26 20.08
C ALA A 2 37.27 4.22 20.80
N GLY A 3 36.12 4.11 20.15
CA GLY A 3 35.84 3.81 18.75
C GLY A 3 34.52 3.03 18.73
N GLU A 4 33.40 3.74 18.91
CA GLU A 4 32.08 3.12 18.93
C GLU A 4 31.51 3.13 17.51
N LYS A 5 31.54 1.95 16.89
CA LYS A 5 30.92 1.71 15.58
C LYS A 5 29.41 1.86 15.73
N ALA A 6 28.84 2.80 14.98
CA ALA A 6 27.41 2.90 14.77
C ALA A 6 26.92 1.68 13.99
N ASP A 7 26.11 0.84 14.63
CA ASP A 7 25.28 -0.14 13.95
C ASP A 7 24.21 0.58 13.12
N ALA A 8 24.47 0.66 11.82
CA ALA A 8 23.49 1.07 10.82
C ALA A 8 22.56 -0.10 10.49
N ALA A 9 21.65 -0.42 11.42
CA ALA A 9 20.52 -1.31 11.14
C ALA A 9 19.42 -0.48 10.46
N GLY A 10 19.46 -0.42 9.13
CA GLY A 10 18.40 0.14 8.30
C GLY A 10 17.11 -0.66 8.51
N GLY A 11 16.21 -0.14 9.35
CA GLY A 11 14.86 -0.64 9.48
C GLY A 11 14.14 -0.52 8.14
N ARG A 12 13.97 -1.64 7.43
CA ARG A 12 13.07 -1.75 6.28
C ARG A 12 11.66 -1.44 6.79
N ARG A 13 11.21 -0.19 6.65
CA ARG A 13 9.79 0.16 6.79
C ARG A 13 9.02 -0.72 5.80
N ARG A 14 8.07 -1.50 6.31
CA ARG A 14 7.19 -2.33 5.46
C ARG A 14 6.41 -1.39 4.55
N SER A 15 6.50 -1.61 3.23
CA SER A 15 5.79 -0.79 2.24
C SER A 15 4.29 -0.75 2.54
N ILE A 16 3.67 0.43 2.50
CA ILE A 16 2.20 0.59 2.56
C ILE A 16 1.53 -0.15 1.39
N PHE A 17 2.23 -0.37 0.28
CA PHE A 17 1.75 -1.20 -0.83
C PHE A 17 1.93 -2.71 -0.62
N GLY A 18 2.61 -3.14 0.45
CA GLY A 18 2.85 -4.54 0.77
C GLY A 18 3.83 -5.24 -0.19
N THR A 19 4.38 -6.37 0.23
CA THR A 19 5.24 -7.22 -0.61
C THR A 19 4.48 -8.32 -1.31
N SER A 20 3.13 -8.33 -1.23
CA SER A 20 2.29 -9.41 -1.76
C SER A 20 2.72 -9.71 -3.19
N SER A 21 3.30 -10.90 -3.36
CA SER A 21 3.84 -11.37 -4.63
C SER A 21 2.76 -11.17 -5.68
N GLY A 22 3.11 -10.61 -6.83
CA GLY A 22 2.26 -10.64 -8.02
C GLY A 22 2.10 -12.08 -8.50
N GLY A 23 1.46 -12.91 -7.67
CA GLY A 23 1.17 -14.29 -7.96
C GLY A 23 0.17 -14.31 -9.08
N ALA A 24 0.44 -15.15 -10.08
CA ALA A 24 -0.56 -15.52 -11.06
C ALA A 24 -1.84 -15.95 -10.33
N LEU A 25 -2.99 -15.55 -10.86
CA LEU A 25 -4.26 -16.17 -10.50
C LEU A 25 -4.05 -17.69 -10.56
N SER A 26 -4.50 -18.41 -9.53
CA SER A 26 -4.61 -19.87 -9.63
C SER A 26 -5.32 -20.19 -10.95
N MET A 27 -4.86 -21.20 -11.69
CA MET A 27 -5.24 -21.47 -13.09
C MET A 27 -6.73 -21.70 -13.38
N ASN A 28 -7.61 -21.51 -12.39
CA ASN A 28 -9.03 -21.83 -12.41
C ASN A 28 -9.97 -20.63 -12.14
N LEU A 29 -9.48 -19.42 -11.87
CA LEU A 29 -10.36 -18.26 -11.63
C LEU A 29 -9.90 -17.04 -12.42
N THR A 30 -10.72 -16.59 -13.37
CA THR A 30 -10.49 -15.34 -14.10
C THR A 30 -10.83 -14.12 -13.23
N LEU A 31 -10.26 -12.96 -13.56
CA LEU A 31 -10.57 -11.70 -12.87
C LEU A 31 -12.07 -11.35 -12.96
N GLU A 32 -12.74 -11.69 -14.06
CA GLU A 32 -14.16 -11.43 -14.27
C GLU A 32 -15.03 -12.33 -13.38
N GLU A 33 -14.69 -13.62 -13.29
CA GLU A 33 -15.36 -14.55 -12.37
C GLU A 33 -15.18 -14.13 -10.91
N LEU A 34 -13.97 -13.67 -10.53
CA LEU A 34 -13.71 -13.12 -9.21
C LEU A 34 -14.62 -11.93 -8.92
N ARG A 35 -14.69 -10.95 -9.83
CA ARG A 35 -15.56 -9.77 -9.71
C ARG A 35 -17.03 -10.16 -9.57
N GLN A 36 -17.48 -11.14 -10.35
CA GLN A 36 -18.86 -11.61 -10.31
C GLN A 36 -19.17 -12.32 -9.00
N ARG A 37 -18.26 -13.16 -8.50
CA ARG A 37 -18.40 -13.86 -7.21
C ARG A 37 -18.40 -12.86 -6.04
N VAL A 38 -17.46 -11.92 -6.03
CA VAL A 38 -17.41 -10.84 -5.01
C VAL A 38 -18.69 -10.02 -5.02
N ARG A 39 -19.17 -9.60 -6.21
CA ARG A 39 -20.42 -8.85 -6.33
C ARG A 39 -21.60 -9.66 -5.82
N GLY A 40 -21.69 -10.94 -6.16
CA GLY A 40 -22.74 -11.83 -5.65
C GLY A 40 -22.73 -11.96 -4.12
N LEU A 41 -21.54 -12.11 -3.52
CA LEU A 41 -21.39 -12.16 -2.06
C LEU A 41 -21.80 -10.84 -1.39
N LEU A 42 -21.40 -9.71 -1.96
CA LEU A 42 -21.74 -8.39 -1.43
C LEU A 42 -23.23 -8.08 -1.58
N ASP A 43 -23.84 -8.39 -2.73
CA ASP A 43 -25.28 -8.23 -2.93
C ASP A 43 -26.08 -9.17 -2.01
N GLY A 44 -25.59 -10.41 -1.79
CA GLY A 44 -26.13 -11.34 -0.80
C GLY A 44 -26.08 -10.76 0.62
N TYR A 45 -24.93 -10.22 1.03
CA TYR A 45 -24.78 -9.54 2.33
C TYR A 45 -25.72 -8.34 2.49
N LEU A 46 -25.91 -7.53 1.43
CA LEU A 46 -26.85 -6.42 1.46
C LEU A 46 -28.32 -6.88 1.58
N GLY A 47 -28.63 -8.11 1.13
CA GLY A 47 -29.95 -8.71 1.23
C GLY A 47 -30.21 -9.40 2.58
N SER A 48 -29.22 -10.13 3.11
CA SER A 48 -29.36 -10.90 4.36
C SER A 48 -28.99 -10.09 5.61
N GLY A 49 -28.04 -9.15 5.51
CA GLY A 49 -27.44 -8.47 6.65
C GLY A 49 -26.52 -9.34 7.50
N GLU A 50 -26.27 -10.59 7.10
CA GLU A 50 -25.52 -11.58 7.88
C GLU A 50 -24.01 -11.38 7.70
N ALA A 51 -23.42 -10.64 8.64
CA ALA A 51 -21.99 -10.34 8.60
C ALA A 51 -21.11 -11.59 8.74
N GLU A 52 -21.51 -12.58 9.55
CA GLU A 52 -20.70 -13.78 9.79
C GLU A 52 -20.62 -14.70 8.56
N GLU A 53 -21.72 -14.87 7.84
CA GLU A 53 -21.75 -15.64 6.60
C GLU A 53 -20.87 -14.96 5.53
N ALA A 54 -21.05 -13.65 5.34
CA ALA A 54 -20.21 -12.87 4.43
C ALA A 54 -18.72 -13.00 4.78
N MET A 55 -18.36 -12.93 6.06
CA MET A 55 -16.99 -13.10 6.55
C MET A 55 -16.43 -14.49 6.24
N ALA A 56 -17.22 -15.56 6.42
CA ALA A 56 -16.81 -16.92 6.07
C ALA A 56 -16.52 -17.04 4.56
N CYS A 57 -17.43 -16.55 3.71
CA CYS A 57 -17.24 -16.56 2.27
C CYS A 57 -16.02 -15.72 1.82
N PHE A 58 -15.76 -14.58 2.45
CA PHE A 58 -14.57 -13.78 2.16
C PHE A 58 -13.27 -14.44 2.63
N ARG A 59 -13.29 -15.22 3.72
CA ARG A 59 -12.12 -16.01 4.16
C ARG A 59 -11.79 -17.11 3.15
N GLU A 60 -12.79 -17.81 2.65
CA GLU A 60 -12.61 -18.79 1.57
C GLU A 60 -12.05 -18.12 0.31
N LEU A 61 -12.64 -16.98 -0.09
CA LEU A 61 -12.17 -16.22 -1.23
C LEU A 61 -10.73 -15.73 -1.05
N ALA A 62 -10.36 -15.30 0.16
CA ALA A 62 -9.00 -14.86 0.45
C ALA A 62 -7.97 -16.00 0.37
N GLN A 63 -8.36 -17.23 0.67
CA GLN A 63 -7.51 -18.42 0.49
C GLN A 63 -7.33 -18.77 -0.99
N GLU A 64 -8.40 -18.64 -1.80
CA GLU A 64 -8.36 -18.90 -3.24
C GLU A 64 -7.62 -17.80 -4.03
N ALA A 65 -7.71 -16.55 -3.56
CA ALA A 65 -7.39 -15.35 -4.33
C ALA A 65 -6.55 -14.33 -3.55
N ALA A 66 -5.55 -14.81 -2.78
CA ALA A 66 -4.70 -13.96 -1.93
C ALA A 66 -3.96 -12.83 -2.68
N ALA A 67 -3.68 -13.02 -3.98
CA ALA A 67 -2.96 -12.05 -4.81
C ALA A 67 -3.81 -10.85 -5.26
N CYS A 68 -5.14 -10.91 -5.15
CA CYS A 68 -6.07 -9.90 -5.69
C CYS A 68 -7.12 -9.45 -4.66
N LEU A 69 -6.77 -9.47 -3.38
CA LEU A 69 -7.60 -8.92 -2.30
C LEU A 69 -7.91 -7.43 -2.49
N ASP A 70 -7.03 -6.68 -3.14
CA ASP A 70 -7.28 -5.28 -3.51
C ASP A 70 -8.45 -5.13 -4.49
N GLU A 71 -8.68 -6.09 -5.39
CA GLU A 71 -9.86 -6.07 -6.28
C GLU A 71 -11.17 -6.29 -5.50
N VAL A 72 -11.14 -7.07 -4.42
CA VAL A 72 -12.30 -7.23 -3.53
C VAL A 72 -12.70 -5.87 -2.94
N VAL A 73 -11.72 -5.08 -2.49
CA VAL A 73 -11.93 -3.72 -1.97
C VAL A 73 -12.51 -2.83 -3.06
N VAL A 74 -11.96 -2.87 -4.27
CA VAL A 74 -12.45 -2.08 -5.42
C VAL A 74 -13.91 -2.40 -5.75
N CYS A 75 -14.27 -3.68 -5.79
CA CYS A 75 -15.63 -4.15 -6.02
C CYS A 75 -16.58 -3.70 -4.91
N ALA A 76 -16.17 -3.83 -3.65
CA ALA A 76 -16.95 -3.41 -2.49
C ALA A 76 -17.21 -1.90 -2.50
N LEU A 77 -16.17 -1.11 -2.77
CA LEU A 77 -16.27 0.35 -2.85
C LEU A 77 -17.16 0.78 -4.02
N ARG A 78 -16.98 0.22 -5.23
CA ARG A 78 -17.86 0.52 -6.37
C ARG A 78 -19.32 0.17 -6.09
N LEU A 79 -19.57 -0.99 -5.47
CA LEU A 79 -20.93 -1.34 -5.07
C LEU A 79 -21.47 -0.35 -4.03
N ALA A 80 -20.67 0.07 -3.06
CA ALA A 80 -21.09 1.05 -2.05
C ALA A 80 -21.42 2.43 -2.64
N LEU A 81 -20.79 2.80 -3.75
CA LEU A 81 -21.02 4.06 -4.46
C LEU A 81 -22.34 4.03 -5.26
N ALA A 82 -22.65 2.90 -5.89
CA ALA A 82 -23.89 2.70 -6.66
C ALA A 82 -25.15 2.46 -5.78
N ARG A 83 -25.01 2.48 -4.45
CA ARG A 83 -26.05 2.08 -3.48
C ARG A 83 -26.44 3.23 -2.54
N THR A 84 -27.52 3.03 -1.79
CA THR A 84 -28.05 4.03 -0.83
C THR A 84 -27.13 4.24 0.37
N GLU A 85 -27.26 5.37 1.08
CA GLU A 85 -26.42 5.71 2.25
C GLU A 85 -26.41 4.61 3.33
N ARG A 86 -27.56 4.00 3.63
CA ARG A 86 -27.64 2.89 4.59
C ARG A 86 -26.83 1.68 4.14
N GLN A 87 -26.91 1.32 2.86
CA GLN A 87 -26.15 0.18 2.31
C GLN A 87 -24.65 0.49 2.28
N ARG A 88 -24.29 1.76 2.04
CA ARG A 88 -22.91 2.23 2.11
C ARG A 88 -22.33 2.11 3.51
N GLU A 89 -23.09 2.46 4.55
CA GLU A 89 -22.69 2.28 5.95
C GLU A 89 -22.49 0.80 6.31
N HIS A 90 -23.40 -0.08 5.88
CA HIS A 90 -23.24 -1.53 6.10
C HIS A 90 -21.97 -2.08 5.42
N LEU A 91 -21.70 -1.66 4.18
CA LEU A 91 -20.48 -2.06 3.47
C LEU A 91 -19.21 -1.49 4.10
N ALA A 92 -19.25 -0.25 4.59
CA ALA A 92 -18.14 0.33 5.35
C ALA A 92 -17.87 -0.47 6.63
N GLY A 93 -18.93 -0.84 7.36
CA GLY A 93 -18.84 -1.71 8.53
C GLY A 93 -18.26 -3.08 8.22
N LEU A 94 -18.65 -3.69 7.09
CA LEU A 94 -18.10 -4.96 6.63
C LEU A 94 -16.59 -4.84 6.31
N LEU A 95 -16.17 -3.81 5.57
CA LEU A 95 -14.74 -3.58 5.27
C LEU A 95 -13.91 -3.40 6.54
N GLN A 96 -14.43 -2.68 7.53
CA GLN A 96 -13.77 -2.51 8.84
C GLN A 96 -13.66 -3.84 9.60
N ARG A 97 -14.69 -4.69 9.55
CA ARG A 97 -14.65 -6.03 10.17
C ARG A 97 -13.66 -6.95 9.46
N LEU A 98 -13.68 -6.98 8.13
CA LEU A 98 -12.72 -7.72 7.31
C LEU A 98 -11.27 -7.34 7.62
N HIS A 99 -11.02 -6.04 7.88
CA HIS A 99 -9.71 -5.57 8.28
C HIS A 99 -9.31 -5.99 9.71
N LYS A 100 -10.22 -5.87 10.67
CA LYS A 100 -9.97 -6.27 12.08
C LYS A 100 -9.65 -7.77 12.20
N GLU A 101 -10.35 -8.58 11.42
CA GLU A 101 -10.18 -10.04 11.37
C GLU A 101 -9.00 -10.48 10.46
N ARG A 102 -8.20 -9.53 9.94
CA ARG A 102 -7.03 -9.78 9.09
C ARG A 102 -7.33 -10.56 7.80
N VAL A 103 -8.57 -10.50 7.32
CA VAL A 103 -8.94 -11.03 5.99
C VAL A 103 -8.49 -10.06 4.89
N LEU A 104 -8.57 -8.76 5.19
CA LEU A 104 -8.04 -7.69 4.33
C LEU A 104 -6.88 -6.97 5.03
N ASP A 105 -5.71 -7.00 4.40
CA ASP A 105 -4.55 -6.27 4.88
C ASP A 105 -4.69 -4.75 4.58
N THR A 106 -4.05 -3.91 5.40
CA THR A 106 -4.00 -2.45 5.17
C THR A 106 -3.53 -2.11 3.75
N PRO A 107 -2.47 -2.73 3.20
CA PRO A 107 -2.06 -2.50 1.82
C PRO A 107 -3.14 -2.78 0.77
N ALA A 108 -3.98 -3.80 0.97
CA ALA A 108 -5.07 -4.10 0.03
C ALA A 108 -6.12 -2.97 0.04
N LEU A 109 -6.45 -2.44 1.23
CA LEU A 109 -7.32 -1.27 1.36
C LEU A 109 -6.71 -0.04 0.68
N VAL A 110 -5.45 0.29 0.98
CA VAL A 110 -4.74 1.43 0.37
C VAL A 110 -4.74 1.31 -1.14
N ARG A 111 -4.41 0.14 -1.71
CA ARG A 111 -4.41 -0.09 -3.16
C ARG A 111 -5.79 0.06 -3.79
N GLY A 112 -6.82 -0.49 -3.15
CA GLY A 112 -8.20 -0.38 -3.64
C GLY A 112 -8.70 1.07 -3.66
N PHE A 113 -8.44 1.82 -2.59
CA PHE A 113 -8.74 3.25 -2.53
C PHE A 113 -7.89 4.06 -3.52
N ALA A 114 -6.58 3.78 -3.62
CA ALA A 114 -5.66 4.45 -4.55
C ALA A 114 -6.16 4.34 -6.00
N LYS A 115 -6.57 3.13 -6.39
CA LYS A 115 -7.08 2.85 -7.73
C LYS A 115 -8.35 3.63 -8.03
N LEU A 116 -9.33 3.65 -7.11
CA LEU A 116 -10.57 4.40 -7.32
C LEU A 116 -10.36 5.91 -7.23
N ALA A 117 -9.44 6.36 -6.39
CA ALA A 117 -9.06 7.76 -6.33
C ALA A 117 -8.39 8.24 -7.61
N CYS A 118 -7.62 7.39 -8.30
CA CYS A 118 -7.07 7.74 -9.62
C CYS A 118 -8.16 7.80 -10.69
N ALA A 119 -9.14 6.89 -10.65
CA ALA A 119 -10.27 6.84 -11.59
C ALA A 119 -11.49 7.67 -11.10
N TRP A 120 -11.26 8.75 -10.35
CA TRP A 120 -12.35 9.51 -9.72
C TRP A 120 -13.20 10.31 -10.73
N GLU A 121 -12.61 10.68 -11.86
CA GLU A 121 -13.30 11.42 -12.93
C GLU A 121 -14.26 10.50 -13.68
N GLU A 122 -13.80 9.31 -14.07
CA GLU A 122 -14.65 8.23 -14.60
C GLU A 122 -15.80 7.91 -13.63
N LEU A 123 -15.48 7.77 -12.35
CA LEU A 123 -16.47 7.50 -11.30
C LEU A 123 -17.53 8.62 -11.20
N ALA A 124 -17.13 9.87 -11.35
CA ALA A 124 -18.05 11.01 -11.34
C ALA A 124 -19.00 10.99 -12.56
N VAL A 125 -18.53 10.47 -13.70
CA VAL A 125 -19.31 10.30 -14.93
C VAL A 125 -20.27 9.11 -14.80
N ASP A 126 -19.81 7.97 -14.31
CA ASP A 126 -20.57 6.71 -14.26
C ASP A 126 -21.62 6.68 -13.13
N ASP A 127 -21.20 7.01 -11.91
CA ASP A 127 -22.04 6.89 -10.70
C ASP A 127 -22.62 8.24 -10.25
N GLY A 128 -22.34 9.31 -11.01
CA GLY A 128 -22.82 10.67 -10.79
C GLY A 128 -21.94 11.52 -9.87
N ALA A 129 -22.19 12.84 -9.86
CA ALA A 129 -21.35 13.85 -9.20
C ALA A 129 -21.14 13.64 -7.68
N ARG A 130 -21.97 12.82 -7.02
CA ARG A 130 -21.84 12.51 -5.58
C ARG A 130 -20.89 11.35 -5.28
N ALA A 131 -20.51 10.56 -6.29
CA ALA A 131 -19.66 9.39 -6.07
C ALA A 131 -18.25 9.74 -5.54
N PRO A 132 -17.56 10.80 -6.02
CA PRO A 132 -16.28 11.22 -5.45
C PRO A 132 -16.38 11.62 -3.96
N VAL A 133 -17.44 12.35 -3.58
CA VAL A 133 -17.69 12.75 -2.19
C VAL A 133 -17.97 11.52 -1.32
N ALA A 134 -18.76 10.58 -1.83
CA ALA A 134 -19.05 9.32 -1.15
C ALA A 134 -17.81 8.44 -0.96
N LEU A 135 -16.90 8.40 -1.95
CA LEU A 135 -15.62 7.69 -1.86
C LEU A 135 -14.74 8.28 -0.75
N VAL A 136 -14.64 9.61 -0.70
CA VAL A 136 -13.89 10.30 0.35
C VAL A 136 -14.54 10.12 1.72
N GLY A 137 -15.88 10.12 1.81
CA GLY A 137 -16.61 9.82 3.04
C GLY A 137 -16.33 8.40 3.57
N LEU A 138 -16.33 7.40 2.68
CA LEU A 138 -15.95 6.02 3.02
C LEU A 138 -14.51 5.93 3.53
N LEU A 139 -13.60 6.64 2.85
CA LEU A 139 -12.19 6.70 3.27
C LEU A 139 -12.03 7.32 4.65
N LEU A 140 -12.71 8.45 4.92
CA LEU A 140 -12.69 9.10 6.23
C LEU A 140 -13.23 8.17 7.33
N GLY A 141 -14.30 7.42 7.03
CA GLY A 141 -14.80 6.36 7.92
C GLY A 141 -13.75 5.28 8.22
N CYS A 142 -13.01 4.82 7.21
CA CYS A 142 -11.90 3.87 7.38
C CYS A 142 -10.72 4.47 8.18
N ILE A 143 -10.46 5.76 8.04
CA ILE A 143 -9.44 6.50 8.82
C ILE A 143 -9.85 6.60 10.28
N GLN A 144 -11.11 6.95 10.57
CA GLN A 144 -11.65 7.02 11.92
C GLN A 144 -11.65 5.65 12.61
N ALA A 145 -11.92 4.58 11.85
CA ALA A 145 -11.83 3.21 12.33
C ALA A 145 -10.39 2.70 12.50
N GLY A 146 -9.37 3.49 12.15
CA GLY A 146 -7.96 3.12 12.27
C GLY A 146 -7.48 2.09 11.24
N CYS A 147 -8.23 1.86 10.15
CA CYS A 147 -7.83 0.92 9.10
C CYS A 147 -6.78 1.52 8.15
N ILE A 148 -6.82 2.86 7.95
CA ILE A 148 -5.94 3.61 7.05
C ILE A 148 -5.41 4.84 7.80
N GLU A 149 -4.14 5.18 7.61
CA GLU A 149 -3.53 6.35 8.22
C GLU A 149 -4.01 7.67 7.60
N ARG A 150 -4.11 8.73 8.41
CA ARG A 150 -4.49 10.08 7.94
C ARG A 150 -3.54 10.64 6.87
N ALA A 151 -2.27 10.24 6.90
CA ALA A 151 -1.27 10.64 5.91
C ALA A 151 -1.62 10.19 4.48
N PHE A 152 -2.54 9.24 4.32
CA PHE A 152 -3.03 8.82 3.02
C PHE A 152 -3.77 9.95 2.27
N LEU A 153 -4.38 10.91 2.97
CA LEU A 153 -5.11 12.01 2.34
C LEU A 153 -4.22 12.86 1.42
N THR A 154 -2.96 13.11 1.82
CA THR A 154 -2.03 13.88 0.98
C THR A 154 -1.55 13.10 -0.24
N ARG A 155 -1.80 11.78 -0.33
CA ARG A 155 -1.47 10.94 -1.49
C ARG A 155 -2.52 11.01 -2.60
N LEU A 156 -3.71 11.53 -2.29
CA LEU A 156 -4.83 11.58 -3.22
C LEU A 156 -4.71 12.72 -4.24
N PRO A 157 -5.39 12.63 -5.40
CA PRO A 157 -5.45 13.73 -6.35
C PRO A 157 -6.09 14.98 -5.75
N GLU A 158 -5.48 16.14 -6.00
CA GLU A 158 -5.98 17.44 -5.53
C GLU A 158 -7.40 17.74 -6.02
N GLY A 159 -7.73 17.36 -7.27
CA GLY A 159 -9.06 17.55 -7.84
C GLY A 159 -10.15 16.82 -7.05
N LEU A 160 -9.89 15.55 -6.70
CA LEU A 160 -10.78 14.75 -5.85
C LEU A 160 -11.00 15.41 -4.48
N LEU A 161 -9.91 15.81 -3.82
CA LEU A 161 -9.99 16.45 -2.50
C LEU A 161 -10.73 17.79 -2.55
N THR A 162 -10.46 18.61 -3.56
CA THR A 162 -11.11 19.91 -3.74
C THR A 162 -12.61 19.75 -4.01
N SER A 163 -12.98 18.78 -4.85
CA SER A 163 -14.37 18.41 -5.10
C SER A 163 -15.06 17.96 -3.80
N ALA A 164 -14.41 17.07 -3.04
CA ALA A 164 -14.93 16.59 -1.77
C ALA A 164 -15.07 17.69 -0.70
N VAL A 165 -14.17 18.67 -0.65
CA VAL A 165 -14.27 19.83 0.27
C VAL A 165 -15.42 20.76 -0.11
N ARG A 166 -15.61 21.01 -1.42
CA ARG A 166 -16.68 21.88 -1.93
C ARG A 166 -18.05 21.27 -1.71
N ASP A 167 -18.20 19.98 -2.02
CA ASP A 167 -19.48 19.29 -2.06
C ASP A 167 -19.77 18.52 -0.74
N HIS A 168 -18.96 18.74 0.30
CA HIS A 168 -19.20 18.20 1.64
C HIS A 168 -20.52 18.74 2.20
N PRO A 169 -21.43 17.89 2.74
CA PRO A 169 -22.71 18.34 3.26
C PRO A 169 -22.52 19.47 4.28
N GLU A 170 -23.18 20.61 4.01
CA GLU A 170 -23.18 21.82 4.81
C GLU A 170 -23.81 21.54 6.18
N GLY A 171 -23.06 21.71 7.27
CA GLY A 171 -23.63 21.61 8.62
C GLY A 171 -22.66 21.36 9.77
N GLN A 172 -21.46 20.85 9.53
CA GLN A 172 -20.44 20.74 10.58
C GLN A 172 -19.06 21.11 10.02
N GLU A 173 -18.41 22.09 10.64
CA GLU A 173 -16.95 22.20 10.68
C GLU A 173 -16.40 21.00 11.45
N GLY A 174 -16.58 19.80 10.86
CA GLY A 174 -16.11 18.57 11.44
C GLY A 174 -14.60 18.42 11.28
N PRO A 175 -13.94 17.61 12.12
CA PRO A 175 -12.51 17.32 12.01
C PRO A 175 -12.12 16.79 10.61
N ASP A 176 -13.06 16.12 9.93
CA ASP A 176 -12.85 15.55 8.60
C ASP A 176 -12.71 16.64 7.51
N ARG A 177 -13.57 17.68 7.52
CA ARG A 177 -13.48 18.79 6.57
C ARG A 177 -12.19 19.58 6.78
N GLN A 178 -11.78 19.77 8.03
CA GLN A 178 -10.50 20.40 8.35
C GLN A 178 -9.31 19.58 7.84
N ALA A 179 -9.32 18.26 8.04
CA ALA A 179 -8.27 17.37 7.57
C ALA A 179 -8.16 17.37 6.03
N LEU A 180 -9.28 17.35 5.32
CA LEU A 180 -9.29 17.47 3.86
C LEU A 180 -8.75 18.82 3.38
N GLY A 181 -9.18 19.92 4.00
CA GLY A 181 -8.68 21.26 3.67
C GLY A 181 -7.18 21.41 3.94
N GLU A 182 -6.68 20.83 5.03
CA GLU A 182 -5.25 20.82 5.34
C GLU A 182 -4.45 20.01 4.31
N ALA A 183 -4.96 18.85 3.88
CA ALA A 183 -4.32 18.04 2.85
C ALA A 183 -4.24 18.77 1.50
N VAL A 184 -5.32 19.44 1.07
CA VAL A 184 -5.33 20.28 -0.14
C VAL A 184 -4.30 21.40 -0.04
N ARG A 185 -4.28 22.13 1.09
CA ARG A 185 -3.33 23.22 1.32
C ARG A 185 -1.88 22.72 1.25
N ARG A 186 -1.56 21.62 1.93
CA ARG A 186 -0.21 21.02 1.90
C ARG A 186 0.21 20.63 0.47
N LEU A 187 -0.69 20.04 -0.30
CA LEU A 187 -0.41 19.68 -1.69
C LEU A 187 -0.14 20.91 -2.57
N GLN A 188 -0.95 21.96 -2.42
CA GLN A 188 -0.77 23.23 -3.16
C GLN A 188 0.54 23.93 -2.77
N GLU A 189 0.86 24.00 -1.48
CA GLU A 189 2.12 24.55 -0.98
C GLU A 189 3.33 23.78 -1.53
N PHE A 190 3.24 22.45 -1.55
CA PHE A 190 4.30 21.61 -2.12
C PHE A 190 4.45 21.84 -3.62
N LYS A 191 3.36 21.85 -4.40
CA LYS A 191 3.38 22.10 -5.85
C LYS A 191 4.01 23.45 -6.18
N ARG A 192 3.60 24.50 -5.48
CA ARG A 192 4.17 25.84 -5.62
C ARG A 192 5.65 25.83 -5.26
N GLY A 193 6.05 25.17 -4.18
CA GLY A 193 7.46 25.06 -3.79
C GLY A 193 8.34 24.33 -4.81
N VAL A 194 7.78 23.32 -5.50
CA VAL A 194 8.46 22.61 -6.60
C VAL A 194 8.62 23.52 -7.83
N GLU A 195 7.62 24.33 -8.15
CA GLU A 195 7.63 25.30 -9.25
C GLU A 195 8.59 26.47 -8.96
N ASP A 196 8.50 27.09 -7.78
CA ASP A 196 9.34 28.21 -7.33
C ASP A 196 10.84 27.85 -7.33
N ALA A 197 11.16 26.58 -7.07
CA ALA A 197 12.52 26.06 -7.09
C ALA A 197 12.97 25.53 -8.46
N SER A 198 12.15 25.65 -9.51
CA SER A 198 12.45 25.19 -10.88
C SER A 198 12.94 23.74 -10.93
N LEU A 199 12.34 22.86 -10.11
CA LEU A 199 12.81 21.48 -9.98
C LEU A 199 12.42 20.58 -11.16
N LEU A 200 11.50 21.05 -11.99
CA LEU A 200 10.96 20.33 -13.15
C LEU A 200 11.53 20.84 -14.48
N ASP A 201 12.51 21.74 -14.45
CA ASP A 201 13.12 22.24 -15.67
C ASP A 201 14.10 21.21 -16.25
N PRO A 202 14.10 21.00 -17.58
CA PRO A 202 15.02 20.06 -18.20
C PRO A 202 16.47 20.50 -17.96
N PRO A 203 17.37 19.56 -17.61
CA PRO A 203 18.78 19.90 -17.44
C PRO A 203 19.37 20.41 -18.76
N THR A 204 20.15 21.49 -18.68
CA THR A 204 20.95 21.95 -19.82
C THR A 204 21.97 20.87 -20.21
N ARG A 205 22.35 20.79 -21.50
CA ARG A 205 23.29 19.77 -22.02
C ARG A 205 24.58 19.63 -21.20
N ARG A 206 25.05 20.71 -20.57
CA ARG A 206 26.27 20.72 -19.73
C ARG A 206 26.09 20.07 -18.36
N ALA A 207 24.85 19.84 -17.94
CA ALA A 207 24.51 19.28 -16.63
C ALA A 207 24.22 17.76 -16.68
N TRP A 208 24.28 17.13 -17.86
CA TRP A 208 24.14 15.68 -18.01
C TRP A 208 25.33 14.97 -17.35
N GLY A 209 25.07 14.23 -16.27
CA GLY A 209 26.08 13.50 -15.48
C GLY A 209 26.48 14.15 -14.14
N CYS A 210 25.81 15.23 -13.71
CA CYS A 210 26.22 15.97 -12.52
C CYS A 210 25.41 15.61 -11.26
N THR A 211 26.08 14.97 -10.28
CA THR A 211 25.71 14.99 -8.85
C THR A 211 25.22 16.37 -8.36
N PRO A 212 25.78 17.52 -8.80
CA PRO A 212 25.28 18.84 -8.39
C PRO A 212 23.79 19.10 -8.61
N VAL A 213 23.19 18.54 -9.68
CA VAL A 213 21.75 18.74 -9.95
C VAL A 213 20.93 17.91 -8.98
N ALA A 214 21.28 16.63 -8.80
CA ALA A 214 20.62 15.76 -7.83
C ALA A 214 20.72 16.34 -6.41
N ASP A 215 21.90 16.82 -6.01
CA ASP A 215 22.10 17.45 -4.71
C ASP A 215 21.28 18.74 -4.54
N ARG A 216 21.15 19.54 -5.61
CA ARG A 216 20.32 20.75 -5.59
C ARG A 216 18.85 20.39 -5.40
N VAL A 217 18.34 19.44 -6.16
CA VAL A 217 16.96 18.95 -6.07
C VAL A 217 16.72 18.34 -4.68
N ALA A 218 17.64 17.50 -4.20
CA ALA A 218 17.60 16.91 -2.87
C ALA A 218 17.53 17.97 -1.76
N ARG A 219 18.38 19.00 -1.82
CA ARG A 219 18.36 20.12 -0.86
C ARG A 219 17.05 20.89 -0.93
N ALA A 220 16.54 21.16 -2.12
CA ALA A 220 15.28 21.87 -2.30
C ALA A 220 14.10 21.07 -1.72
N LEU A 221 13.99 19.78 -2.04
CA LEU A 221 12.95 18.89 -1.50
C LEU A 221 13.04 18.77 0.03
N ARG A 222 14.25 18.66 0.60
CA ARG A 222 14.43 18.68 2.06
C ARG A 222 14.05 20.02 2.68
N LYS A 223 14.30 21.14 2.00
CA LYS A 223 13.91 22.48 2.44
C LYS A 223 12.40 22.68 2.47
N LEU A 224 11.65 22.01 1.58
CA LEU A 224 10.19 22.03 1.62
C LEU A 224 9.63 21.35 2.88
N ALA A 225 10.38 20.44 3.51
CA ALA A 225 10.03 19.77 4.76
C ALA A 225 8.63 19.08 4.75
N MET A 226 8.23 18.55 3.59
CA MET A 226 6.94 17.89 3.35
C MET A 226 7.15 16.47 2.76
N PRO A 227 7.67 15.51 3.54
CA PRO A 227 7.96 14.16 3.06
C PRO A 227 6.71 13.42 2.55
N GLU A 228 5.54 13.67 3.14
CA GLU A 228 4.26 13.06 2.76
C GLU A 228 3.78 13.43 1.33
N CYS A 229 4.32 14.49 0.75
CA CYS A 229 3.99 14.98 -0.59
C CYS A 229 5.03 14.59 -1.66
N GLN A 230 6.09 13.85 -1.31
CA GLN A 230 7.20 13.56 -2.22
C GLN A 230 6.80 12.79 -3.49
N HIS A 231 5.78 11.93 -3.41
CA HIS A 231 5.17 11.28 -4.58
C HIS A 231 4.64 12.27 -5.64
N GLU A 232 4.18 13.45 -5.25
CA GLU A 232 3.71 14.48 -6.19
C GLU A 232 4.89 15.01 -7.00
N PHE A 233 6.08 15.12 -6.41
CA PHE A 233 7.30 15.45 -7.17
C PHE A 233 7.63 14.36 -8.18
N VAL A 234 7.60 13.09 -7.78
CA VAL A 234 7.85 11.95 -8.70
C VAL A 234 6.89 12.00 -9.88
N LYS A 235 5.59 12.11 -9.61
CA LYS A 235 4.55 12.19 -10.64
C LYS A 235 4.79 13.37 -11.58
N ARG A 236 5.06 14.56 -11.05
CA ARG A 236 5.28 15.77 -11.85
C ARG A 236 6.57 15.71 -12.65
N ALA A 237 7.64 15.13 -12.12
CA ALA A 237 8.89 14.94 -12.83
C ALA A 237 8.73 13.97 -14.01
N LEU A 238 7.96 12.89 -13.83
CA LEU A 238 7.65 11.95 -14.90
C LEU A 238 6.74 12.56 -15.97
N VAL A 239 5.73 13.34 -15.59
CA VAL A 239 4.86 14.05 -16.55
C VAL A 239 5.66 15.11 -17.32
N ALA A 240 6.45 15.94 -16.64
CA ALA A 240 7.29 16.94 -17.30
C ALA A 240 8.29 16.31 -18.28
N ALA A 241 8.81 15.13 -17.95
CA ALA A 241 9.75 14.41 -18.80
C ALA A 241 9.14 13.87 -20.10
N LEU A 242 7.80 13.84 -20.25
CA LEU A 242 7.15 13.45 -21.51
C LEU A 242 7.50 14.41 -22.65
N ASP A 243 7.68 15.69 -22.34
CA ASP A 243 8.03 16.73 -23.33
C ASP A 243 9.55 16.84 -23.59
N TRP A 244 10.36 16.02 -22.92
CA TRP A 244 11.82 16.11 -22.98
C TRP A 244 12.44 15.19 -24.03
N THR A 245 13.70 15.45 -24.40
CA THR A 245 14.47 14.55 -25.30
C THR A 245 14.77 13.20 -24.64
N VAL A 246 15.09 12.18 -25.43
CA VAL A 246 15.42 10.83 -24.95
C VAL A 246 16.55 10.87 -23.89
N GLU A 247 17.58 11.69 -24.09
CA GLU A 247 18.69 11.84 -23.15
C GLU A 247 18.24 12.48 -21.83
N GLN A 248 17.39 13.50 -21.90
CA GLN A 248 16.83 14.17 -20.73
C GLN A 248 15.89 13.26 -19.94
N ARG A 249 15.12 12.40 -20.61
CA ARG A 249 14.29 11.37 -19.96
C ARG A 249 15.14 10.35 -19.21
N LYS A 250 16.22 9.85 -19.82
CA LYS A 250 17.20 8.98 -19.13
C LYS A 250 17.85 9.66 -17.93
N PHE A 251 18.10 10.96 -18.03
CA PHE A 251 18.56 11.77 -16.90
C PHE A 251 17.50 11.84 -15.79
N CYS A 252 16.22 12.09 -16.11
CA CYS A 252 15.12 12.11 -15.14
C CYS A 252 15.10 10.83 -14.28
N LEU A 253 15.18 9.68 -14.93
CA LEU A 253 15.23 8.38 -14.24
C LEU A 253 16.47 8.21 -13.35
N SER A 254 17.61 8.75 -13.79
CA SER A 254 18.85 8.70 -13.01
C SER A 254 18.83 9.68 -11.82
N LEU A 255 18.15 10.82 -11.98
CA LEU A 255 17.86 11.76 -10.89
C LEU A 255 16.97 11.10 -9.83
N LEU A 256 15.88 10.45 -10.23
CA LEU A 256 15.00 9.73 -9.30
C LEU A 256 15.74 8.62 -8.57
N ALA A 257 16.60 7.87 -9.26
CA ALA A 257 17.45 6.86 -8.63
C ALA A 257 18.35 7.46 -7.55
N ARG A 258 19.02 8.58 -7.88
CA ARG A 258 19.90 9.24 -6.91
C ARG A 258 19.14 9.79 -5.71
N LEU A 259 17.97 10.38 -5.92
CA LEU A 259 17.12 10.87 -4.83
C LEU A 259 16.63 9.72 -3.94
N HIS A 260 16.41 8.53 -4.51
CA HIS A 260 16.09 7.34 -3.73
C HIS A 260 17.29 6.84 -2.91
N GLU A 261 18.48 6.75 -3.52
CA GLU A 261 19.73 6.41 -2.82
C GLU A 261 20.00 7.36 -1.63
N ASP A 262 19.84 8.67 -1.85
CA ASP A 262 20.04 9.71 -0.84
C ASP A 262 18.90 9.80 0.22
N GLN A 263 17.97 8.83 0.20
CA GLN A 263 16.81 8.74 1.10
C GLN A 263 15.92 10.00 1.08
N VAL A 264 15.93 10.73 -0.04
CA VAL A 264 15.01 11.85 -0.26
C VAL A 264 13.67 11.33 -0.75
N LEU A 265 13.65 10.24 -1.53
CA LEU A 265 12.44 9.57 -1.98
C LEU A 265 12.43 8.16 -1.40
N SER A 266 11.28 7.74 -0.89
CA SER A 266 11.04 6.34 -0.55
C SER A 266 10.58 5.54 -1.78
N GLY A 267 10.70 4.21 -1.72
CA GLY A 267 10.10 3.33 -2.73
C GLY A 267 8.58 3.52 -2.86
N GLU A 268 7.91 3.85 -1.75
CA GLU A 268 6.48 4.16 -1.76
C GLU A 268 6.16 5.43 -2.54
N ASP A 269 7.01 6.46 -2.45
CA ASP A 269 6.83 7.70 -3.22
C ASP A 269 6.95 7.43 -4.73
N LEU A 270 7.83 6.52 -5.11
CA LEU A 270 8.02 6.08 -6.49
C LEU A 270 6.81 5.29 -6.99
N GLU A 271 6.32 4.31 -6.21
CA GLU A 271 5.11 3.56 -6.53
C GLU A 271 3.89 4.47 -6.66
N TRP A 272 3.67 5.39 -5.71
CA TRP A 272 2.58 6.37 -5.77
C TRP A 272 2.69 7.31 -6.96
N GLY A 273 3.91 7.80 -7.24
CA GLY A 273 4.16 8.66 -8.40
C GLY A 273 3.81 7.96 -9.71
N ALA A 274 4.17 6.69 -9.84
CA ALA A 274 3.88 5.86 -11.01
C ALA A 274 2.38 5.51 -11.12
N VAL A 275 1.71 5.14 -10.02
CA VAL A 275 0.25 4.90 -10.00
C VAL A 275 -0.51 6.14 -10.45
N ARG A 276 -0.12 7.32 -9.95
CA ARG A 276 -0.77 8.59 -10.32
C ARG A 276 -0.48 9.02 -11.75
N LEU A 277 0.71 8.70 -12.29
CA LEU A 277 1.01 8.90 -13.71
C LEU A 277 0.10 8.02 -14.58
N LEU A 278 -0.01 6.72 -14.25
CA LEU A 278 -0.90 5.80 -14.95
C LEU A 278 -2.37 6.25 -14.88
N GLY A 279 -2.80 6.73 -13.70
CA GLY A 279 -4.15 7.24 -13.48
C GLY A 279 -4.53 8.46 -14.33
N GLN A 280 -3.55 9.23 -14.82
CA GLN A 280 -3.77 10.39 -15.69
C GLN A 280 -3.47 10.10 -17.16
N LEU A 281 -3.21 8.84 -17.51
CA LEU A 281 -2.75 8.51 -18.84
C LEU A 281 -3.81 8.77 -19.92
N GLU A 282 -5.09 8.57 -19.58
CA GLU A 282 -6.18 8.85 -20.53
C GLU A 282 -6.23 10.34 -20.88
N ASP A 283 -6.10 11.23 -19.89
CA ASP A 283 -6.02 12.68 -20.12
C ASP A 283 -4.77 13.06 -20.91
N LEU A 284 -3.60 12.52 -20.53
CA LEU A 284 -2.34 12.78 -21.23
C LEU A 284 -2.37 12.30 -22.70
N ALA A 285 -3.14 11.25 -23.00
CA ALA A 285 -3.32 10.74 -24.35
C ALA A 285 -4.19 11.66 -25.22
N LEU A 286 -5.06 12.49 -24.63
CA LEU A 286 -5.82 13.51 -25.35
C LEU A 286 -4.90 14.63 -25.88
N ASP A 287 -3.92 15.02 -25.07
CA ASP A 287 -2.96 16.08 -25.42
C ASP A 287 -1.82 15.56 -26.32
N CYS A 288 -1.33 14.35 -26.06
CA CYS A 288 -0.23 13.73 -26.80
C CYS A 288 -0.51 12.23 -27.04
N PRO A 289 -0.78 11.80 -28.28
CA PRO A 289 -1.06 10.39 -28.58
C PRO A 289 0.14 9.47 -28.34
N GLU A 290 1.37 10.01 -28.33
CA GLU A 290 2.59 9.25 -28.04
C GLU A 290 2.86 9.05 -26.54
N SER A 291 2.08 9.69 -25.66
CA SER A 291 2.25 9.64 -24.20
C SER A 291 2.29 8.21 -23.66
N ALA A 292 1.45 7.31 -24.18
CA ALA A 292 1.45 5.89 -23.80
C ALA A 292 2.82 5.22 -24.04
N GLY A 293 3.46 5.46 -25.19
CA GLY A 293 4.77 4.92 -25.49
C GLY A 293 5.87 5.47 -24.58
N LEU A 294 5.79 6.76 -24.27
CA LEU A 294 6.74 7.46 -23.40
C LEU A 294 6.59 7.03 -21.93
N VAL A 295 5.37 6.88 -21.44
CA VAL A 295 5.10 6.35 -20.09
C VAL A 295 5.55 4.89 -19.97
N ALA A 296 5.34 4.07 -21.01
CA ALA A 296 5.89 2.72 -21.04
C ALA A 296 7.44 2.72 -20.94
N GLU A 297 8.10 3.65 -21.64
CA GLU A 297 9.57 3.84 -21.52
C GLU A 297 9.98 4.22 -20.09
N HIS A 298 9.26 5.14 -19.47
CA HIS A 298 9.50 5.54 -18.08
C HIS A 298 9.35 4.37 -17.10
N LEU A 299 8.24 3.63 -17.17
CA LEU A 299 8.00 2.49 -16.28
C LEU A 299 9.04 1.39 -16.46
N ARG A 300 9.41 1.04 -17.70
CA ARG A 300 10.52 0.11 -17.95
C ARG A 300 11.82 0.61 -17.33
N GLY A 301 12.12 1.90 -17.51
CA GLY A 301 13.33 2.51 -16.99
C GLY A 301 13.39 2.55 -15.45
N LEU A 302 12.24 2.74 -14.79
CA LEU A 302 12.13 2.66 -13.33
C LEU A 302 12.35 1.23 -12.83
N VAL A 303 11.75 0.22 -13.48
CA VAL A 303 11.95 -1.20 -13.13
C VAL A 303 13.40 -1.62 -13.37
N ALA A 304 14.00 -1.24 -14.51
CA ALA A 304 15.39 -1.57 -14.85
C ALA A 304 16.43 -0.92 -13.93
N LYS A 305 16.03 0.08 -13.13
CA LYS A 305 16.86 0.74 -12.11
C LYS A 305 16.53 0.30 -10.69
N ASP A 306 15.73 -0.76 -10.53
CA ASP A 306 15.23 -1.27 -9.24
C ASP A 306 14.47 -0.22 -8.41
N LEU A 307 13.91 0.81 -9.07
CA LEU A 307 13.10 1.85 -8.42
C LEU A 307 11.64 1.44 -8.25
N LEU A 308 11.17 0.53 -9.10
CA LEU A 308 9.86 -0.10 -8.98
C LEU A 308 10.03 -1.61 -9.00
N PRO A 309 9.38 -2.37 -8.08
CA PRO A 309 9.40 -3.83 -8.14
C PRO A 309 8.77 -4.35 -9.44
N ALA A 310 9.29 -5.43 -10.02
CA ALA A 310 8.64 -6.04 -11.20
C ALA A 310 7.17 -6.44 -10.94
N ALA A 311 6.86 -6.87 -9.71
CA ALA A 311 5.50 -7.17 -9.28
C ALA A 311 4.54 -5.96 -9.32
N PHE A 312 5.06 -4.72 -9.31
CA PHE A 312 4.26 -3.50 -9.44
C PHE A 312 3.46 -3.50 -10.75
N VAL A 313 4.08 -3.91 -11.87
CA VAL A 313 3.43 -3.92 -13.19
C VAL A 313 2.25 -4.89 -13.19
N GLY A 314 2.47 -6.13 -12.74
CA GLY A 314 1.42 -7.14 -12.62
C GLY A 314 0.27 -6.71 -11.70
N ARG A 315 0.58 -6.09 -10.55
CA ARG A 315 -0.44 -5.55 -9.64
C ARG A 315 -1.28 -4.45 -10.30
N CYS A 316 -0.65 -3.52 -11.00
CA CYS A 316 -1.37 -2.45 -11.70
C CYS A 316 -2.25 -2.99 -12.84
N GLN A 317 -1.83 -4.08 -13.51
CA GLN A 317 -2.64 -4.77 -14.52
C GLN A 317 -3.89 -5.40 -13.89
N LEU A 318 -3.73 -6.15 -12.80
CA LEU A 318 -4.86 -6.78 -12.09
C LEU A 318 -5.88 -5.73 -11.64
N LEU A 319 -5.41 -4.63 -11.08
CA LEU A 319 -6.25 -3.51 -10.63
C LEU A 319 -6.77 -2.63 -11.76
N ARG A 320 -6.29 -2.82 -13.00
CA ARG A 320 -6.61 -2.00 -14.18
C ARG A 320 -6.41 -0.50 -13.92
N VAL A 321 -5.27 -0.15 -13.33
CA VAL A 321 -4.90 1.25 -13.06
C VAL A 321 -4.73 2.00 -14.39
N GLY A 322 -5.37 3.16 -14.53
CA GLY A 322 -5.28 4.00 -15.73
C GLY A 322 -6.17 3.54 -16.90
N GLY A 323 -7.21 2.75 -16.63
CA GLY A 323 -8.21 2.42 -17.64
C GLY A 323 -7.67 1.58 -18.79
N ALA A 324 -8.17 1.83 -20.00
CA ALA A 324 -7.76 1.08 -21.19
C ALA A 324 -6.35 1.46 -21.64
N ALA A 325 -6.01 2.75 -21.57
CA ALA A 325 -4.69 3.26 -21.94
C ALA A 325 -3.60 2.73 -20.99
N GLY A 326 -3.87 2.73 -19.68
CA GLY A 326 -2.96 2.23 -18.65
C GLY A 326 -2.65 0.75 -18.83
N LEU A 327 -3.66 -0.07 -19.12
CA LEU A 327 -3.47 -1.48 -19.42
C LEU A 327 -2.62 -1.72 -20.66
N ALA A 328 -2.86 -0.98 -21.75
CA ALA A 328 -2.06 -1.11 -22.97
C ALA A 328 -0.57 -0.80 -22.71
N VAL A 329 -0.30 0.21 -21.87
CA VAL A 329 1.06 0.55 -21.43
C VAL A 329 1.66 -0.56 -20.57
N LEU A 330 0.94 -1.04 -19.57
CA LEU A 330 1.42 -2.08 -18.67
C LEU A 330 1.70 -3.40 -19.42
N ASP A 331 0.85 -3.77 -20.38
CA ASP A 331 1.06 -4.93 -21.24
C ASP A 331 2.30 -4.76 -22.13
N ALA A 332 2.55 -3.55 -22.61
CA ALA A 332 3.76 -3.23 -23.37
C ALA A 332 5.03 -3.31 -22.53
N VAL A 333 4.96 -2.86 -21.27
CA VAL A 333 6.06 -2.99 -20.29
C VAL A 333 6.31 -4.47 -19.99
N GLN A 334 5.26 -5.23 -19.65
CA GLN A 334 5.36 -6.64 -19.27
C GLN A 334 5.97 -7.50 -20.38
N ARG A 335 5.60 -7.27 -21.65
CA ARG A 335 6.16 -7.99 -22.80
C ARG A 335 7.66 -7.81 -23.00
N GLN A 336 8.23 -6.73 -22.46
CA GLN A 336 9.62 -6.36 -22.65
C GLN A 336 10.47 -6.52 -21.39
N LEU A 337 9.85 -6.87 -20.26
CA LEU A 337 10.59 -7.29 -19.08
C LEU A 337 11.18 -8.69 -19.33
N PRO A 338 12.47 -8.93 -19.01
CA PRO A 338 13.07 -10.24 -19.16
C PRO A 338 12.31 -11.26 -18.30
N ALA A 339 11.90 -12.37 -18.90
CA ALA A 339 11.08 -13.42 -18.26
C ALA A 339 11.69 -14.01 -16.97
N ALA A 340 12.98 -13.77 -16.71
CA ALA A 340 13.71 -14.23 -15.53
C ALA A 340 13.31 -13.51 -14.22
N ASP A 341 12.89 -12.25 -14.28
CA ASP A 341 12.62 -11.45 -13.07
C ASP A 341 11.23 -11.69 -12.48
N ALA A 342 10.27 -12.16 -13.29
CA ALA A 342 8.95 -12.54 -12.81
C ALA A 342 8.99 -13.79 -11.91
N ALA A 343 9.87 -14.76 -12.22
CA ALA A 343 10.08 -15.95 -11.40
C ALA A 343 11.09 -15.70 -10.25
N ALA A 344 12.14 -14.89 -10.47
CA ALA A 344 13.11 -14.55 -9.44
C ALA A 344 12.49 -13.69 -8.31
N ALA A 345 11.55 -12.78 -8.63
CA ALA A 345 10.81 -12.01 -7.64
C ALA A 345 9.91 -12.91 -6.75
N VAL A 346 9.39 -14.01 -7.30
CA VAL A 346 8.62 -15.02 -6.54
C VAL A 346 9.54 -15.78 -5.57
N PHE A 347 10.75 -16.15 -6.01
CA PHE A 347 11.72 -16.84 -5.14
C PHE A 347 12.36 -15.94 -4.08
N ALA A 348 12.67 -14.68 -4.40
CA ALA A 348 13.23 -13.72 -3.45
C ALA A 348 12.22 -13.31 -2.37
N ALA A 349 10.93 -13.15 -2.73
CA ALA A 349 9.86 -12.88 -1.77
C ALA A 349 9.55 -14.10 -0.87
N ALA A 350 9.62 -15.32 -1.42
CA ALA A 350 9.47 -16.55 -0.65
C ALA A 350 10.62 -16.79 0.35
N ALA A 351 11.84 -16.35 0.02
CA ALA A 351 12.98 -16.39 0.93
C ALA A 351 12.82 -15.40 2.11
N ALA A 352 12.38 -14.16 1.84
CA ALA A 352 12.12 -13.17 2.88
C ALA A 352 10.98 -13.59 3.84
N ALA A 353 9.94 -14.27 3.34
CA ALA A 353 8.85 -14.81 4.16
C ALA A 353 9.25 -16.02 5.02
N ARG A 354 10.33 -16.75 4.64
CA ARG A 354 10.87 -17.86 5.44
C ARG A 354 11.74 -17.38 6.60
N GLU A 355 12.45 -16.27 6.44
CA GLU A 355 13.26 -15.66 7.51
C GLU A 355 12.38 -15.00 8.59
N ASP A 356 11.27 -14.37 8.21
CA ASP A 356 10.29 -13.80 9.16
C ASP A 356 9.51 -14.88 9.94
N LYS A 357 9.32 -16.07 9.36
CA LYS A 357 8.71 -17.22 10.07
C LYS A 357 9.68 -17.92 11.02
N ALA A 358 10.97 -17.95 10.70
CA ALA A 358 12.00 -18.55 11.55
C ALA A 358 12.35 -17.67 12.77
N SER A 359 12.23 -16.35 12.65
CA SER A 359 12.46 -15.39 13.74
C SER A 359 11.24 -15.19 14.66
N ALA A 360 10.04 -15.58 14.22
CA ALA A 360 8.84 -15.61 15.07
C ALA A 360 8.65 -16.92 15.87
N SER A 361 9.51 -17.92 15.65
CA SER A 361 9.43 -19.23 16.32
C SER A 361 10.51 -19.45 17.39
N SER A 362 11.24 -18.41 17.80
CA SER A 362 12.25 -18.50 18.85
C SER A 362 12.00 -17.49 19.98
N GLU A 363 10.94 -17.71 20.76
CA GLU A 363 10.92 -17.34 22.18
C GLU A 363 10.35 -18.51 23.00
N PRO A 364 10.81 -18.67 24.26
CA PRO A 364 10.90 -19.96 24.93
C PRO A 364 9.58 -20.37 25.59
N GLU A 365 9.30 -21.67 25.55
CA GLU A 365 8.19 -22.31 26.25
C GLU A 365 8.22 -22.02 27.78
N PRO A 366 7.08 -21.75 28.42
CA PRO A 366 6.99 -21.64 29.87
C PRO A 366 7.04 -23.03 30.52
N GLY A 367 7.88 -23.16 31.55
CA GLY A 367 8.22 -24.41 32.21
C GLY A 367 7.03 -25.29 32.61
N SER A 368 7.07 -26.54 32.15
CA SER A 368 6.26 -27.61 32.69
C SER A 368 6.97 -28.22 33.91
N LYS A 369 6.24 -28.24 35.04
CA LYS A 369 6.53 -29.11 36.17
C LYS A 369 6.00 -30.50 35.85
N ALA A 370 6.88 -31.49 35.76
CA ALA A 370 6.61 -32.90 36.00
C ALA A 370 7.98 -33.52 36.36
N ASP A 371 8.25 -33.70 37.65
CA ASP A 371 8.07 -34.99 38.32
C ASP A 371 9.16 -35.98 37.87
N GLU A 372 10.38 -35.77 38.39
CA GLU A 372 11.49 -36.70 38.27
C GLU A 372 11.25 -37.89 39.20
N GLY A 373 10.85 -39.00 38.59
CA GLY A 373 10.88 -40.32 39.20
C GLY A 373 12.32 -40.72 39.53
N ALA A 374 12.54 -40.97 40.81
CA ALA A 374 13.76 -41.51 41.40
C ALA A 374 14.19 -42.84 40.75
N GLY A 375 15.49 -42.95 40.46
CA GLY A 375 16.17 -44.23 40.40
C GLY A 375 17.00 -44.40 41.66
N GLN A 376 16.83 -45.51 42.39
CA GLN A 376 17.94 -46.36 42.85
C GLN A 376 17.45 -47.60 43.63
N GLU A 377 17.93 -48.75 43.13
CA GLU A 377 18.44 -49.93 43.85
C GLU A 377 17.71 -50.50 45.07
N SER A 378 17.15 -51.69 44.84
CA SER A 378 17.59 -52.96 45.45
C SER A 378 18.08 -52.99 46.90
N GLN A 379 17.26 -53.68 47.71
CA GLN A 379 17.61 -54.61 48.82
C GLN A 379 17.76 -54.08 50.27
N PRO A 380 17.45 -54.95 51.28
CA PRO A 380 16.83 -54.60 52.57
C PRO A 380 17.81 -54.93 53.74
N PRO A 381 17.42 -55.27 55.00
CA PRO A 381 16.15 -55.16 55.74
C PRO A 381 16.31 -54.61 57.20
N ARG A 382 15.19 -54.61 57.93
CA ARG A 382 15.00 -54.86 59.39
C ARG A 382 15.00 -53.71 60.41
N GLU A 383 14.05 -53.91 61.33
CA GLU A 383 13.91 -53.46 62.72
C GLU A 383 13.10 -52.19 63.03
N ALA A 384 12.00 -52.43 63.76
CA ALA A 384 11.20 -51.50 64.56
C ALA A 384 11.83 -51.37 65.97
N PRO A 385 11.17 -50.82 67.02
CA PRO A 385 9.96 -49.99 67.12
C PRO A 385 10.21 -48.76 68.06
N GLU A 386 9.12 -48.20 68.63
CA GLU A 386 9.02 -47.36 69.85
C GLU A 386 9.25 -45.85 69.66
N ASP A 387 8.64 -44.93 70.42
CA ASP A 387 7.47 -44.84 71.32
C ASP A 387 7.48 -43.36 71.79
N GLY A 388 6.36 -42.87 72.35
CA GLY A 388 6.32 -41.70 73.24
C GLY A 388 6.40 -40.30 72.58
N ALA A 389 5.35 -39.48 72.57
CA ALA A 389 4.67 -38.82 73.68
C ALA A 389 5.24 -37.43 74.03
N GLU A 390 4.29 -36.57 74.42
CA GLU A 390 4.43 -35.33 75.23
C GLU A 390 4.79 -34.04 74.47
N ARG A 391 3.87 -33.06 74.35
CA ARG A 391 3.20 -32.17 75.33
C ARG A 391 4.00 -30.89 75.62
N GLY A 392 3.24 -29.79 75.69
CA GLY A 392 3.64 -28.50 76.26
C GLY A 392 4.36 -27.61 75.24
N GLY A 393 4.12 -26.32 75.12
CA GLY A 393 3.35 -25.31 75.86
C GLY A 393 3.58 -23.99 75.09
N LEU A 394 2.55 -23.19 74.86
CA LEU A 394 2.27 -21.92 75.57
C LEU A 394 3.33 -20.81 75.42
N ALA A 395 2.78 -19.60 75.23
CA ALA A 395 3.39 -18.26 75.14
C ALA A 395 4.05 -17.93 73.80
N GLU A 396 3.75 -16.82 73.13
CA GLU A 396 2.81 -15.70 73.29
C GLU A 396 2.61 -15.07 71.91
#